data_AF-A0AAU3FWR2-F1
#
_entry.id   AF-A0AAU3FWR2-F1
#
_cell.length_a   1.000
_cell.length_b   1.000
_cell.length_c   1.000
_cell.angle_alpha   90.00
_cell.angle_beta   90.00
_cell.angle_gamma   90.00
#
_symmetry.space_group_name_H-M   'P 1'
#
loop_
_entity.id
_entity.type
_entity.pdbx_description
1 polymer ?
#
loop_
_entity_poly.entity_id
_entity_poly.type
_entity_poly.pdbx_seq_one_letter_code
_entity_poly.pdbx_strand_id
1 'polypeptide(L)'
;MHAHEAHGQGAAFAVLAVLLAACYAALAARRRGEARGWSHWRTASFVAGATLLLLGSLPPVASLAGHDFRGHMLQHLLIGMLAPLGLVLGAPVTLALRSASPRHRRAIAAVLRSRALHLAAGPWTALALNVGGLAVLYLTPLYRMTAGHPMLHHLVHAHFLLAGCLFAWVVAGPDPAPRRPSVPRRLVVLGVAVAVHATLSQLMYAGLLVDVPVPAAQLRGGAEIMYYGGDVAELLLAFAMVSTWRPARRGRLTSPPAYAS
;
A
#
# COMPACT_ATOMS: atom_id res chain seq x y z
N MET A 1 -24.52 -23.06 -7.94
CA MET A 1 -24.44 -21.60 -8.19
C MET A 1 -23.25 -20.92 -7.49
N HIS A 2 -22.64 -21.47 -6.44
CA HIS A 2 -21.54 -20.83 -5.70
C HIS A 2 -20.13 -20.90 -6.34
N ALA A 3 -19.86 -21.91 -7.18
CA ALA A 3 -18.55 -22.05 -7.82
C ALA A 3 -18.27 -20.96 -8.88
N HIS A 4 -19.29 -20.49 -9.60
CA HIS A 4 -19.14 -19.44 -10.62
C HIS A 4 -18.88 -18.06 -10.02
N GLU A 5 -19.42 -17.75 -8.83
CA GLU A 5 -19.20 -16.47 -8.16
C GLU A 5 -17.79 -16.35 -7.55
N ALA A 6 -17.26 -17.43 -6.98
CA ALA A 6 -15.91 -17.47 -6.42
C ALA A 6 -14.82 -17.29 -7.49
N HIS A 7 -15.02 -17.86 -8.69
CA HIS A 7 -14.10 -17.68 -9.83
C HIS A 7 -14.18 -16.26 -10.43
N GLY A 8 -15.35 -15.62 -10.39
CA GLY A 8 -15.56 -14.29 -10.97
C GLY A 8 -14.89 -13.15 -10.18
N GLN A 9 -14.74 -13.29 -8.86
CA GLN A 9 -14.27 -12.20 -7.99
C GLN A 9 -12.74 -12.15 -7.83
N GLY A 10 -12.04 -13.29 -7.78
CA GLY A 10 -10.57 -13.32 -7.88
C GLY A 10 -10.08 -12.82 -9.24
N ALA A 11 -10.86 -13.08 -10.30
CA ALA A 11 -10.65 -12.50 -11.62
C ALA A 11 -10.76 -10.97 -11.63
N ALA A 12 -11.55 -10.36 -10.74
CA ALA A 12 -11.71 -8.90 -10.71
C ALA A 12 -10.41 -8.18 -10.32
N PHE A 13 -9.69 -8.65 -9.29
CA PHE A 13 -8.39 -8.08 -8.92
C PHE A 13 -7.32 -8.34 -9.97
N ALA A 14 -7.32 -9.53 -10.58
CA ALA A 14 -6.40 -9.85 -11.67
C ALA A 14 -6.64 -8.96 -12.90
N VAL A 15 -7.90 -8.79 -13.31
CA VAL A 15 -8.31 -7.89 -14.40
C VAL A 15 -7.94 -6.45 -14.06
N LEU A 16 -8.22 -5.99 -12.84
CA LEU A 16 -7.84 -4.66 -12.39
C LEU A 16 -6.32 -4.45 -12.48
N ALA A 17 -5.52 -5.41 -12.01
CA ALA A 17 -4.06 -5.35 -12.09
C ALA A 17 -3.57 -5.21 -13.54
N VAL A 18 -4.09 -6.03 -14.45
CA VAL A 18 -3.73 -6.00 -15.87
C VAL A 18 -4.16 -4.67 -16.51
N LEU A 19 -5.38 -4.19 -16.24
CA LEU A 19 -5.87 -2.92 -16.76
C LEU A 19 -5.05 -1.74 -16.25
N LEU A 20 -4.71 -1.72 -14.97
CA LEU A 20 -3.85 -0.70 -14.37
C LEU A 20 -2.46 -0.73 -15.00
N ALA A 21 -1.84 -1.90 -15.13
CA ALA A 21 -0.51 -2.06 -15.74
C ALA A 21 -0.50 -1.60 -17.21
N ALA A 22 -1.47 -2.06 -18.01
CA ALA A 22 -1.58 -1.72 -19.42
C ALA A 22 -1.84 -0.21 -19.63
N CYS A 23 -2.77 0.36 -18.87
CA CYS A 23 -3.07 1.79 -18.92
C CYS A 23 -1.85 2.62 -18.53
N TYR A 24 -1.20 2.29 -17.41
CA TYR A 24 0.00 2.98 -16.95
C TYR A 24 1.14 2.88 -17.97
N ALA A 25 1.41 1.68 -18.50
CA ALA A 25 2.48 1.47 -19.48
C ALA A 25 2.23 2.25 -20.77
N ALA A 26 0.99 2.27 -21.26
CA ALA A 26 0.61 3.05 -22.44
C ALA A 26 0.81 4.55 -22.23
N LEU A 27 0.40 5.08 -21.07
CA LEU A 27 0.59 6.49 -20.73
C LEU A 27 2.08 6.83 -20.56
N ALA A 28 2.85 5.97 -19.91
CA ALA A 28 4.28 6.16 -19.73
C ALA A 28 5.03 6.12 -21.08
N ALA A 29 4.65 5.22 -22.00
CA ALA A 29 5.24 5.10 -23.33
C ALA A 29 5.04 6.39 -24.16
N ARG A 30 3.84 6.98 -24.12
CA ARG A 30 3.53 8.25 -24.80
C ARG A 30 4.38 9.42 -24.32
N ARG A 31 4.97 9.33 -23.13
CA ARG A 31 5.81 10.37 -22.52
C ARG A 31 7.30 10.15 -22.72
N ARG A 32 7.72 9.06 -23.37
CA ARG A 32 9.16 8.77 -23.62
C ARG A 32 9.82 9.76 -24.57
N GLY A 33 9.06 10.32 -25.53
CA GLY A 33 9.58 11.28 -26.52
C GLY A 33 9.67 12.73 -26.04
N GLU A 34 9.28 13.04 -24.80
CA GLU A 34 9.38 14.40 -24.25
C GLU A 34 10.80 14.69 -23.74
N ALA A 35 11.25 15.94 -23.82
CA ALA A 35 12.60 16.35 -23.39
C ALA A 35 12.97 15.98 -21.94
N ARG A 36 11.98 15.85 -21.04
CA ARG A 36 12.17 15.37 -19.65
C ARG A 36 11.80 13.89 -19.46
N GLY A 37 11.15 13.26 -20.44
CA GLY A 37 10.72 11.88 -20.41
C GLY A 37 9.78 11.48 -19.26
N TRP A 38 9.64 10.17 -19.09
CA TRP A 38 9.08 9.52 -17.90
C TRP A 38 10.12 8.55 -17.33
N SER A 39 10.29 8.55 -16.01
CA SER A 39 11.33 7.76 -15.33
C SER A 39 11.11 6.25 -15.51
N HIS A 40 12.12 5.54 -16.01
CA HIS A 40 12.07 4.07 -16.13
C HIS A 40 11.88 3.38 -14.78
N TRP A 41 12.46 3.92 -13.70
CA TRP A 41 12.26 3.40 -12.34
C TRP A 41 10.80 3.47 -11.89
N ARG A 42 10.09 4.55 -12.23
CA ARG A 42 8.65 4.68 -11.93
C ARG A 42 7.83 3.67 -12.72
N THR A 43 8.21 3.38 -13.96
CA THR A 43 7.52 2.34 -14.74
C THR A 43 7.80 0.95 -14.19
N ALA A 44 9.06 0.62 -13.93
CA ALA A 44 9.45 -0.67 -13.36
C ALA A 44 8.76 -0.92 -12.01
N SER A 45 8.75 0.08 -11.13
CA SER A 45 8.10 -0.01 -9.82
C SER A 45 6.60 -0.23 -9.91
N PHE A 46 5.90 0.53 -10.79
CA PHE A 46 4.46 0.37 -10.97
C PHE A 46 4.12 -1.01 -11.55
N VAL A 47 4.85 -1.46 -12.57
CA VAL A 47 4.65 -2.77 -13.19
C VAL A 47 4.94 -3.88 -12.18
N ALA A 48 6.00 -3.77 -11.38
CA ALA A 48 6.27 -4.72 -10.31
C ALA A 48 5.12 -4.79 -9.29
N GLY A 49 4.60 -3.65 -8.85
CA GLY A 49 3.42 -3.60 -7.96
C GLY A 49 2.17 -4.24 -8.57
N ALA A 50 1.89 -3.96 -9.83
CA ALA A 50 0.77 -4.57 -10.55
C ALA A 50 0.95 -6.08 -10.76
N THR A 51 2.18 -6.53 -11.02
CA THR A 51 2.52 -7.96 -11.11
C THR A 51 2.32 -8.65 -9.76
N LEU A 52 2.75 -8.05 -8.65
CA LEU A 52 2.52 -8.60 -7.31
C LEU A 52 1.02 -8.70 -6.98
N LEU A 53 0.24 -7.69 -7.34
CA LEU A 53 -1.23 -7.72 -7.20
C LEU A 53 -1.84 -8.84 -8.04
N LEU A 54 -1.39 -9.00 -9.28
CA LEU A 54 -1.82 -10.09 -10.16
C LEU A 54 -1.48 -11.45 -9.56
N LEU A 55 -0.23 -11.67 -9.14
CA LEU A 55 0.24 -12.93 -8.55
C LEU A 55 -0.56 -13.31 -7.30
N GLY A 56 -0.84 -12.34 -6.42
CA GLY A 56 -1.70 -12.56 -5.24
C GLY A 56 -3.16 -12.91 -5.60
N SER A 57 -3.60 -12.58 -6.82
CA SER A 57 -4.96 -12.83 -7.30
C SER A 57 -5.06 -14.09 -8.17
N LEU A 58 -3.94 -14.73 -8.53
CA LEU A 58 -3.95 -15.90 -9.41
C LEU A 58 -4.50 -17.15 -8.69
N PRO A 59 -5.12 -18.10 -9.44
CA PRO A 59 -5.71 -19.30 -8.88
C PRO A 59 -4.80 -20.13 -7.95
N PRO A 60 -3.49 -20.31 -8.21
CA PRO A 60 -2.64 -21.09 -7.31
C PRO A 60 -2.51 -20.47 -5.90
N VAL A 61 -2.34 -19.15 -5.82
CA VAL A 61 -2.23 -18.45 -4.53
C VAL A 61 -3.60 -18.36 -3.86
N ALA A 62 -4.65 -18.06 -4.63
CA ALA A 62 -6.02 -17.99 -4.11
C ALA A 62 -6.53 -19.34 -3.60
N SER A 63 -6.21 -20.44 -4.30
CA SER A 63 -6.55 -21.80 -3.87
C SER A 63 -5.78 -22.18 -2.60
N LEU A 64 -4.48 -21.89 -2.55
CA LEU A 64 -3.69 -22.12 -1.33
C LEU A 64 -4.25 -21.32 -0.16
N ALA A 65 -4.64 -20.06 -0.37
CA ALA A 65 -5.24 -19.22 0.66
C ALA A 65 -6.60 -19.70 1.17
N GLY A 66 -7.36 -20.44 0.35
CA GLY A 66 -8.63 -21.03 0.74
C GLY A 66 -8.50 -22.27 1.63
N HIS A 67 -7.35 -22.96 1.58
CA HIS A 67 -7.15 -24.24 2.29
C HIS A 67 -6.05 -24.20 3.35
N ASP A 68 -5.15 -23.23 3.30
CA ASP A 68 -4.04 -23.04 4.25
C ASP A 68 -3.91 -21.56 4.63
N PHE A 69 -3.90 -21.29 5.94
CA PHE A 69 -3.70 -19.95 6.47
C PHE A 69 -2.38 -19.31 6.01
N ARG A 70 -1.33 -20.11 5.77
CA ARG A 70 -0.05 -19.63 5.22
C ARG A 70 -0.22 -19.03 3.84
N GLY A 71 -1.08 -19.64 3.02
CA GLY A 71 -1.47 -19.10 1.71
C GLY A 71 -2.19 -17.77 1.85
N HIS A 72 -3.09 -17.66 2.82
CA HIS A 72 -3.79 -16.40 3.10
C HIS A 72 -2.82 -15.31 3.55
N MET A 73 -1.85 -15.61 4.42
CA MET A 73 -0.81 -14.66 4.82
C MET A 73 0.05 -14.21 3.64
N LEU A 74 0.45 -15.14 2.77
CA LEU A 74 1.21 -14.79 1.56
C LEU A 74 0.39 -13.87 0.65
N GLN A 75 -0.89 -14.20 0.43
CA GLN A 75 -1.78 -13.38 -0.38
C GLN A 75 -1.97 -11.98 0.23
N HIS A 76 -2.18 -11.90 1.54
CA HIS A 76 -2.28 -10.66 2.29
C HIS A 76 -1.00 -9.82 2.16
N LEU A 77 0.18 -10.44 2.30
CA LEU A 77 1.47 -9.75 2.16
C LEU A 77 1.66 -9.17 0.75
N LEU A 78 1.36 -9.94 -0.29
CA LEU A 78 1.49 -9.50 -1.68
C LEU A 78 0.55 -8.33 -1.99
N ILE A 79 -0.73 -8.44 -1.62
CA ILE A 79 -1.78 -7.48 -1.99
C ILE A 79 -1.79 -6.26 -1.04
N GLY A 80 -1.64 -6.49 0.26
CA GLY A 80 -1.79 -5.48 1.30
C GLY A 80 -0.52 -4.68 1.60
N MET A 81 0.66 -5.22 1.31
CA MET A 81 1.94 -4.57 1.63
C MET A 81 2.81 -4.33 0.41
N LEU A 82 3.20 -5.38 -0.33
CA LEU A 82 4.22 -5.27 -1.38
C LEU A 82 3.71 -4.58 -2.65
N ALA A 83 2.52 -4.97 -3.15
CA ALA A 83 1.93 -4.34 -4.33
C ALA A 83 1.71 -2.82 -4.15
N PRO A 84 1.12 -2.34 -3.04
CA PRO A 84 1.01 -0.91 -2.76
C PRO A 84 2.29 -0.10 -2.90
N LEU A 85 3.41 -0.64 -2.41
CA LEU A 85 4.71 0.05 -2.51
C LEU A 85 5.07 0.31 -3.98
N GLY A 86 5.02 -0.74 -4.81
CA GLY A 86 5.31 -0.60 -6.24
C GLY A 86 4.35 0.34 -6.96
N LEU A 87 3.05 0.18 -6.71
CA LEU A 87 2.00 1.00 -7.33
C LEU A 87 2.16 2.48 -6.99
N VAL A 88 2.44 2.81 -5.73
CA VAL A 88 2.58 4.20 -5.27
C VAL A 88 3.89 4.84 -5.73
N LEU A 89 5.01 4.10 -5.66
CA LEU A 89 6.32 4.61 -6.08
C LEU A 89 6.39 4.87 -7.59
N GLY A 90 5.47 4.28 -8.36
CA GLY A 90 5.21 4.63 -9.75
C GLY A 90 4.76 6.09 -9.98
N ALA A 91 4.33 6.83 -8.97
CA ALA A 91 3.73 8.16 -9.13
C ALA A 91 2.53 8.20 -10.13
N PRO A 92 1.56 7.27 -10.01
CA PRO A 92 0.45 7.15 -10.95
C PRO A 92 -0.41 8.43 -11.04
N VAL A 93 -0.57 9.16 -9.93
CA VAL A 93 -1.35 10.42 -9.94
C VAL A 93 -0.62 11.48 -10.75
N THR A 94 0.71 11.57 -10.61
CA THR A 94 1.54 12.48 -11.42
C THR A 94 1.45 12.14 -12.91
N LEU A 95 1.49 10.84 -13.26
CA LEU A 95 1.35 10.40 -14.66
C LEU A 95 -0.04 10.76 -15.22
N ALA A 96 -1.08 10.53 -14.43
CA ALA A 96 -2.45 10.89 -14.77
C ALA A 96 -2.61 12.41 -14.97
N LEU A 97 -2.07 13.23 -14.05
CA LEU A 97 -2.12 14.70 -14.16
C LEU A 97 -1.36 15.23 -15.38
N ARG A 98 -0.23 14.61 -15.75
CA ARG A 98 0.51 14.94 -16.98
C ARG A 98 -0.24 14.51 -18.24
N SER A 99 -1.08 13.48 -18.15
CA SER A 99 -1.74 12.87 -19.31
C SER A 99 -3.21 13.20 -19.51
N ALA A 100 -3.83 13.81 -18.51
CA ALA A 100 -5.22 14.20 -18.52
C ALA A 100 -5.48 15.47 -19.36
N SER A 101 -6.64 15.51 -20.00
CA SER A 101 -7.18 16.76 -20.58
C SER A 101 -7.47 17.79 -19.47
N PRO A 102 -7.60 19.09 -19.79
CA PRO A 102 -7.82 20.14 -18.79
C PRO A 102 -9.03 19.90 -17.87
N ARG A 103 -10.08 19.24 -18.36
CA ARG A 103 -11.26 18.84 -17.59
C ARG A 103 -10.92 17.76 -16.56
N HIS A 104 -10.30 16.66 -17.00
CA HIS A 104 -9.93 15.56 -16.12
C HIS A 104 -8.87 15.97 -15.10
N ARG A 105 -7.90 16.80 -15.50
CA ARG A 105 -6.90 17.35 -14.58
C ARG A 105 -7.53 18.16 -13.45
N ARG A 106 -8.56 18.97 -13.76
CA ARG A 106 -9.34 19.70 -12.75
C ARG A 106 -10.10 18.76 -11.81
N ALA A 107 -10.68 17.68 -12.34
CA ALA A 107 -11.38 16.67 -11.54
C ALA A 107 -10.41 15.96 -10.57
N ILE A 108 -9.26 15.48 -11.06
CA ILE A 108 -8.22 14.87 -10.21
C ILE A 108 -7.77 15.85 -9.14
N ALA A 109 -7.49 17.11 -9.51
CA ALA A 109 -7.08 18.13 -8.55
C ALA A 109 -8.18 18.46 -7.53
N ALA A 110 -9.47 18.36 -7.90
CA ALA A 110 -10.60 18.54 -6.98
C ALA A 110 -10.68 17.41 -5.96
N VAL A 111 -10.50 16.15 -6.40
CA VAL A 111 -10.41 14.98 -5.51
C VAL A 111 -9.23 15.13 -4.54
N LEU A 112 -8.06 15.54 -5.06
CA LEU A 112 -6.87 15.78 -4.23
C LEU A 112 -7.08 16.87 -3.17
N ARG A 113 -7.92 17.87 -3.45
CA ARG A 113 -8.27 18.93 -2.50
C ARG A 113 -9.49 18.61 -1.61
N SER A 114 -10.08 17.44 -1.75
CA SER A 114 -11.29 17.08 -1.01
C SER A 114 -10.99 16.92 0.48
N ARG A 115 -11.94 17.32 1.33
CA ARG A 115 -11.82 17.16 2.80
C ARG A 115 -11.66 15.70 3.20
N ALA A 116 -12.38 14.80 2.53
CA ALA A 116 -12.28 13.36 2.76
C ALA A 116 -10.85 12.85 2.54
N LEU A 117 -10.22 13.20 1.42
CA LEU A 117 -8.83 12.78 1.18
C LEU A 117 -7.85 13.44 2.15
N HIS A 118 -8.07 14.69 2.55
CA HIS A 118 -7.23 15.35 3.55
C HIS A 118 -7.29 14.66 4.93
N LEU A 119 -8.48 14.18 5.32
CA LEU A 119 -8.66 13.43 6.57
C LEU A 119 -8.02 12.04 6.47
N ALA A 120 -8.23 11.34 5.35
CA ALA A 120 -7.65 10.02 5.09
C ALA A 120 -6.12 10.06 4.99
N ALA A 121 -5.57 11.05 4.29
CA ALA A 121 -4.12 11.23 4.10
C ALA A 121 -3.41 11.83 5.32
N GLY A 122 -4.07 11.90 6.47
CA GLY A 122 -3.42 12.16 7.75
C GLY A 122 -2.54 10.97 8.16
N PRO A 123 -1.34 11.18 8.73
CA PRO A 123 -0.41 10.08 9.05
C PRO A 123 -1.00 9.09 10.06
N TRP A 124 -1.76 9.58 11.05
CA TRP A 124 -2.44 8.75 12.04
C TRP A 124 -3.64 7.99 11.46
N THR A 125 -4.41 8.63 10.58
CA THR A 125 -5.53 7.97 9.89
C THR A 125 -5.03 6.86 8.98
N ALA A 126 -3.99 7.13 8.18
CA ALA A 126 -3.38 6.13 7.31
C ALA A 126 -2.81 4.96 8.12
N LEU A 127 -2.14 5.24 9.24
CA LEU A 127 -1.66 4.22 10.17
C LEU A 127 -2.81 3.38 10.74
N ALA A 128 -3.86 4.02 11.25
CA ALA A 128 -5.03 3.36 11.83
C ALA A 128 -5.78 2.49 10.82
N LEU A 129 -5.97 2.96 9.58
CA LEU A 129 -6.57 2.16 8.52
C LEU A 129 -5.72 0.95 8.15
N ASN A 130 -4.38 1.09 8.21
CA ASN A 130 -3.45 0.03 7.87
C ASN A 130 -3.33 -1.01 9.00
N VAL A 131 -2.64 -0.68 10.10
CA VAL A 131 -2.39 -1.66 11.18
C VAL A 131 -3.60 -1.88 12.08
N GLY A 132 -4.51 -0.91 12.17
CA GLY A 132 -5.79 -1.13 12.86
C GLY A 132 -6.71 -2.05 12.07
N GLY A 133 -6.72 -1.98 10.74
CA GLY A 133 -7.41 -2.96 9.89
C GLY A 133 -6.87 -4.38 10.11
N LEU A 134 -5.56 -4.51 10.26
CA LEU A 134 -4.89 -5.78 10.56
C LEU A 134 -5.28 -6.33 11.94
N ALA A 135 -5.23 -5.47 12.96
CA ALA A 135 -5.66 -5.82 14.31
C ALA A 135 -7.12 -6.26 14.34
N VAL A 136 -8.02 -5.53 13.67
CA VAL A 136 -9.43 -5.91 13.56
C VAL A 136 -9.59 -7.26 12.85
N LEU A 137 -8.84 -7.52 11.77
CA LEU A 137 -8.94 -8.78 11.05
C LEU A 137 -8.61 -9.99 11.93
N TYR A 138 -7.53 -9.93 12.72
CA TYR A 138 -7.02 -11.09 13.44
C TYR A 138 -7.40 -11.16 14.93
N LEU A 139 -7.72 -10.04 15.57
CA LEU A 139 -8.12 -10.01 16.98
C LEU A 139 -9.65 -10.06 17.16
N THR A 140 -10.41 -10.13 16.07
CA THR A 140 -11.87 -10.23 16.09
C THR A 140 -12.33 -11.37 15.18
N PRO A 141 -13.62 -11.79 15.23
CA PRO A 141 -14.14 -12.85 14.36
C PRO A 141 -14.13 -12.54 12.86
N LEU A 142 -13.64 -11.37 12.44
CA LEU A 142 -13.67 -10.94 11.04
C LEU A 142 -12.96 -11.94 10.11
N TYR A 143 -11.79 -12.47 10.50
CA TYR A 143 -11.11 -13.49 9.68
C TYR A 143 -11.98 -14.74 9.47
N ARG A 144 -12.55 -15.27 10.56
CA ARG A 144 -13.49 -16.41 10.52
C ARG A 144 -14.67 -16.14 9.58
N MET A 145 -15.22 -14.92 9.61
CA MET A 145 -16.31 -14.53 8.71
C MET A 145 -15.86 -14.50 7.25
N THR A 146 -14.63 -14.08 6.96
CA THR A 146 -14.11 -14.07 5.58
C THR A 146 -13.98 -15.47 4.98
N ALA A 147 -13.70 -16.49 5.80
CA ALA A 147 -13.61 -17.87 5.35
C ALA A 147 -14.97 -18.42 4.87
N GLY A 148 -16.07 -17.94 5.43
CA GLY A 148 -17.44 -18.31 5.01
C GLY A 148 -18.06 -17.41 3.94
N HIS A 149 -17.51 -16.22 3.71
CA HIS A 149 -18.11 -15.21 2.83
C HIS A 149 -17.10 -14.64 1.82
N PRO A 150 -17.11 -15.11 0.56
CA PRO A 150 -16.19 -14.63 -0.48
C PRO A 150 -16.23 -13.11 -0.66
N MET A 151 -17.42 -12.49 -0.67
CA MET A 151 -17.53 -11.04 -0.82
C MET A 151 -16.80 -10.30 0.30
N LEU A 152 -16.92 -10.77 1.55
CA LEU A 152 -16.24 -10.15 2.69
C LEU A 152 -14.72 -10.30 2.57
N HIS A 153 -14.25 -11.46 2.12
CA HIS A 153 -12.83 -11.68 1.85
C HIS A 153 -12.27 -10.69 0.81
N HIS A 154 -13.01 -10.43 -0.29
CA HIS A 154 -12.61 -9.44 -1.29
C HIS A 154 -12.64 -8.01 -0.74
N LEU A 155 -13.65 -7.65 0.06
CA LEU A 155 -13.71 -6.34 0.71
C LEU A 155 -12.53 -6.11 1.66
N VAL A 156 -12.14 -7.14 2.40
CA VAL A 156 -10.97 -7.10 3.27
C VAL A 156 -9.68 -6.91 2.46
N HIS A 157 -9.48 -7.64 1.36
CA HIS A 157 -8.32 -7.41 0.48
C HIS A 157 -8.35 -6.03 -0.20
N ALA A 158 -9.52 -5.54 -0.61
CA ALA A 158 -9.65 -4.19 -1.16
C ALA A 158 -9.28 -3.14 -0.12
N HIS A 159 -9.73 -3.31 1.13
CA HIS A 159 -9.35 -2.45 2.24
C HIS A 159 -7.84 -2.44 2.43
N PHE A 160 -7.18 -3.60 2.52
CA PHE A 160 -5.74 -3.66 2.71
C PHE A 160 -4.94 -3.08 1.54
N LEU A 161 -5.36 -3.33 0.30
CA LEU A 161 -4.74 -2.70 -0.88
C LEU A 161 -4.85 -1.17 -0.81
N LEU A 162 -6.03 -0.64 -0.48
CA LEU A 162 -6.28 0.80 -0.41
C LEU A 162 -5.57 1.45 0.78
N ALA A 163 -5.63 0.81 1.96
CA ALA A 163 -4.96 1.27 3.18
C ALA A 163 -3.44 1.23 3.03
N GLY A 164 -2.90 0.16 2.44
CA GLY A 164 -1.49 0.04 2.10
C GLY A 164 -1.04 1.10 1.09
N CYS A 165 -1.84 1.37 0.05
CA CYS A 165 -1.55 2.44 -0.91
C CYS A 165 -1.54 3.81 -0.24
N LEU A 166 -2.52 4.07 0.62
CA LEU A 166 -2.63 5.31 1.38
C LEU A 166 -1.44 5.49 2.33
N PHE A 167 -1.09 4.45 3.08
CA PHE A 167 0.03 4.46 4.02
C PHE A 167 1.37 4.66 3.29
N ALA A 168 1.63 3.89 2.23
CA ALA A 168 2.81 4.05 1.39
C ALA A 168 2.88 5.45 0.76
N TRP A 169 1.75 6.01 0.34
CA TRP A 169 1.71 7.36 -0.24
C TRP A 169 2.03 8.44 0.77
N VAL A 170 1.46 8.35 1.98
CA VAL A 170 1.72 9.29 3.08
C VAL A 170 3.18 9.17 3.58
N VAL A 171 3.71 7.96 3.66
CA VAL A 171 5.05 7.67 4.21
C VAL A 171 6.16 7.84 3.20
N ALA A 172 6.02 7.49 1.92
CA ALA A 172 7.11 7.57 0.92
C ALA A 172 6.66 8.05 -0.47
N GLY A 173 5.36 8.24 -0.71
CA GLY A 173 4.83 8.47 -2.04
C GLY A 173 5.37 9.72 -2.76
N PRO A 174 5.77 9.60 -4.04
CA PRO A 174 6.27 10.73 -4.83
C PRO A 174 5.16 11.67 -5.34
N ASP A 175 3.91 11.22 -5.29
CA ASP A 175 2.75 11.98 -5.80
C ASP A 175 2.38 13.17 -4.90
N PRO A 176 1.75 14.23 -5.46
CA PRO A 176 1.36 15.41 -4.69
C PRO A 176 0.40 15.07 -3.55
N ALA A 177 0.86 15.20 -2.30
CA ALA A 177 0.06 14.97 -1.10
C ALA A 177 -0.46 16.29 -0.52
N PRO A 178 -1.74 16.39 -0.12
CA PRO A 178 -2.35 17.67 0.26
C PRO A 178 -1.74 18.35 1.48
N ARG A 179 -1.19 17.56 2.42
CA ARG A 179 -0.42 18.01 3.58
C ARG A 179 0.66 16.99 3.92
N ARG A 180 1.71 16.90 3.09
CA ARG A 180 2.76 15.91 3.31
C ARG A 180 3.35 16.07 4.73
N PRO A 181 3.31 15.04 5.59
CA PRO A 181 3.79 15.17 6.96
C PRO A 181 5.30 15.41 7.00
N SER A 182 5.78 16.05 8.07
CA SER A 182 7.21 16.21 8.29
C SER A 182 7.90 14.84 8.38
N VAL A 183 9.18 14.78 7.99
CA VAL A 183 9.95 13.53 7.99
C VAL A 183 9.97 12.86 9.38
N PRO A 184 10.13 13.58 10.51
CA PRO A 184 10.03 12.96 11.82
C PRO A 184 8.67 12.28 12.08
N ARG A 185 7.55 12.91 11.67
CA ARG A 185 6.22 12.30 11.82
C ARG A 185 6.07 11.04 10.97
N ARG A 186 6.64 11.03 9.76
CA ARG A 186 6.64 9.85 8.87
C ARG A 186 7.45 8.70 9.48
N LEU A 187 8.62 9.00 10.06
CA LEU A 187 9.44 8.03 10.80
C LEU A 187 8.70 7.46 12.01
N VAL A 188 8.02 8.31 12.79
CA VAL A 188 7.23 7.86 13.95
C VAL A 188 6.11 6.92 13.52
N VAL A 189 5.29 7.27 12.53
CA VAL A 189 4.20 6.38 12.11
C VAL A 189 4.71 5.10 11.47
N LEU A 190 5.84 5.14 10.77
CA LEU A 190 6.49 3.94 10.26
C LEU A 190 6.97 3.04 11.40
N GLY A 191 7.64 3.59 12.41
CA GLY A 191 8.10 2.83 13.57
C GLY A 191 6.94 2.23 14.38
N VAL A 192 5.84 2.97 14.54
CA VAL A 192 4.63 2.44 15.18
C VAL A 192 4.00 1.32 14.34
N ALA A 193 3.97 1.46 13.01
CA ALA A 193 3.48 0.39 12.13
C ALA A 193 4.29 -0.90 12.31
N VAL A 194 5.62 -0.79 12.25
CA VAL A 194 6.56 -1.91 12.47
C VAL A 194 6.31 -2.58 13.81
N ALA A 195 6.24 -1.79 14.89
CA ALA A 195 6.03 -2.32 16.24
C ALA A 195 4.69 -3.05 16.38
N VAL A 196 3.61 -2.49 15.85
CA VAL A 196 2.28 -3.13 15.89
C VAL A 196 2.28 -4.39 15.03
N HIS A 197 2.87 -4.35 13.83
CA HIS A 197 2.96 -5.49 12.93
C HIS A 197 3.73 -6.66 13.56
N ALA A 198 4.92 -6.39 14.08
CA ALA A 198 5.73 -7.36 14.80
C ALA A 198 4.99 -7.94 16.02
N THR A 199 4.31 -7.09 16.79
CA THR A 199 3.53 -7.52 17.97
C THR A 199 2.38 -8.45 17.55
N LEU A 200 1.62 -8.11 16.52
CA LEU A 200 0.55 -8.96 15.99
C LEU A 200 1.09 -10.31 15.50
N SER A 201 2.25 -10.33 14.84
CA SER A 201 2.91 -11.56 14.44
C SER A 201 3.30 -12.43 15.63
N GLN A 202 3.85 -11.84 16.69
CA GLN A 202 4.20 -12.58 17.90
C GLN A 202 2.97 -13.11 18.65
N LEU A 203 1.91 -12.31 18.77
CA LEU A 203 0.63 -12.75 19.35
C LEU A 203 0.03 -13.93 18.57
N MET A 204 0.05 -13.83 17.24
CA MET A 204 -0.42 -14.90 16.36
C MET A 204 0.44 -16.16 16.48
N TYR A 205 1.76 -16.03 16.52
CA TYR A 205 2.68 -17.15 16.70
C TYR A 205 2.42 -17.88 18.04
N ALA A 206 2.17 -17.11 19.10
CA ALA A 206 1.84 -17.62 20.42
C ALA A 206 0.41 -18.19 20.53
N GLY A 207 -0.47 -17.89 19.56
CA GLY A 207 -1.90 -18.23 19.63
C GLY A 207 -2.66 -17.45 20.69
N LEU A 208 -2.20 -16.25 21.05
CA LEU A 208 -2.77 -15.40 22.10
C LEU A 208 -3.62 -14.30 21.49
N LEU A 209 -4.83 -14.09 22.04
CA LEU A 209 -5.78 -13.02 21.65
C LEU A 209 -6.27 -13.02 20.20
N VAL A 210 -5.77 -13.94 19.36
CA VAL A 210 -6.15 -14.06 17.95
C VAL A 210 -7.39 -14.95 17.77
N ASP A 211 -8.31 -14.53 16.90
CA ASP A 211 -9.50 -15.29 16.52
C ASP A 211 -9.38 -15.87 15.11
N VAL A 212 -8.46 -16.83 14.97
CA VAL A 212 -8.13 -17.51 13.71
C VAL A 212 -8.26 -19.03 13.94
N PRO A 213 -9.39 -19.65 13.56
CA PRO A 213 -9.68 -21.05 13.90
C PRO A 213 -8.98 -22.03 12.95
N VAL A 214 -7.64 -22.07 13.01
CA VAL A 214 -6.79 -22.91 12.15
C VAL A 214 -5.81 -23.74 12.99
N PRO A 215 -5.26 -24.85 12.46
CA PRO A 215 -4.27 -25.65 13.18
C PRO A 215 -3.05 -24.82 13.60
N ALA A 216 -2.51 -25.08 14.80
CA ALA A 216 -1.40 -24.31 15.36
C ALA A 216 -0.16 -24.23 14.43
N ALA A 217 0.11 -25.28 13.67
CA ALA A 217 1.20 -25.29 12.69
C ALA A 217 0.97 -24.29 11.52
N GLN A 218 -0.27 -24.14 11.07
CA GLN A 218 -0.62 -23.14 10.05
C GLN A 218 -0.56 -21.74 10.64
N LEU A 219 -1.08 -21.55 11.86
CA LEU A 219 -1.06 -20.26 12.56
C LEU A 219 0.37 -19.74 12.76
N ARG A 220 1.28 -20.59 13.24
CA ARG A 220 2.72 -20.25 13.40
C ARG A 220 3.40 -19.93 12.07
N GLY A 221 3.19 -20.75 11.04
CA GLY A 221 3.77 -20.48 9.72
C GLY A 221 3.22 -19.21 9.09
N GLY A 222 1.94 -18.90 9.32
CA GLY A 222 1.35 -17.63 8.91
C GLY A 222 1.98 -16.44 9.66
N ALA A 223 2.14 -16.56 10.97
CA ALA A 223 2.81 -15.55 11.78
C ALA A 223 4.26 -15.29 11.34
N GLU A 224 5.00 -16.33 10.95
CA GLU A 224 6.36 -16.21 10.40
C GLU A 224 6.37 -15.45 9.06
N ILE A 225 5.44 -15.77 8.15
CA ILE A 225 5.30 -15.05 6.87
C ILE A 225 4.96 -13.58 7.14
N MET A 226 4.06 -13.31 8.08
CA MET A 226 3.69 -11.94 8.45
C MET A 226 4.89 -11.22 9.06
N TYR A 227 5.65 -11.84 9.97
CA TYR A 227 6.82 -11.24 10.60
C TYR A 227 7.91 -10.89 9.57
N TYR A 228 8.46 -11.88 8.85
CA TYR A 228 9.57 -11.66 7.94
C TYR A 228 9.16 -10.91 6.67
N GLY A 229 7.98 -11.22 6.13
CA GLY A 229 7.45 -10.52 4.96
C GLY A 229 7.15 -9.05 5.26
N GLY A 230 6.61 -8.80 6.46
CA GLY A 230 6.39 -7.46 7.00
C GLY A 230 7.65 -6.63 7.07
N ASP A 231 8.67 -7.18 7.73
CA ASP A 231 9.98 -6.53 7.87
C ASP A 231 10.55 -6.13 6.51
N VAL A 232 10.48 -7.04 5.51
CA VAL A 232 10.93 -6.73 4.15
C VAL A 232 10.14 -5.56 3.55
N ALA A 233 8.81 -5.57 3.64
CA ALA A 233 7.99 -4.51 3.09
C ALA A 233 8.24 -3.15 3.78
N GLU A 234 8.39 -3.17 5.10
CA GLU A 234 8.63 -1.97 5.91
C GLU A 234 10.03 -1.40 5.69
N LEU A 235 11.04 -2.25 5.54
CA LEU A 235 12.40 -1.84 5.14
C LEU A 235 12.43 -1.23 3.75
N LEU A 236 11.70 -1.80 2.78
CA LEU A 236 11.55 -1.21 1.45
C LEU A 236 10.88 0.16 1.51
N LEU A 237 9.84 0.32 2.33
CA LEU A 237 9.17 1.59 2.54
C LEU A 237 10.08 2.63 3.22
N ALA A 238 10.84 2.22 4.23
CA ALA A 238 11.83 3.04 4.90
C ALA A 238 12.90 3.52 3.91
N PHE A 239 13.43 2.61 3.10
CA PHE A 239 14.40 2.89 2.05
C PHE A 239 13.84 3.88 1.01
N ALA A 240 12.61 3.68 0.57
CA ALA A 240 11.94 4.59 -0.36
C ALA A 240 11.75 6.00 0.23
N MET A 241 11.43 6.08 1.53
CA MET A 241 11.33 7.37 2.23
C MET A 241 12.70 8.08 2.32
N VAL A 242 13.76 7.36 2.69
CA VAL A 242 15.10 7.93 2.86
C VAL A 242 15.71 8.35 1.52
N SER A 243 15.59 7.51 0.49
CA SER A 243 16.12 7.82 -0.86
C SER A 243 15.44 9.03 -1.52
N THR A 244 14.21 9.36 -1.13
CA THR A 244 13.49 10.54 -1.63
C THR A 244 13.63 11.76 -0.72
N TRP A 245 14.31 11.64 0.41
CA TRP A 245 14.48 12.73 1.36
C TRP A 245 15.48 13.78 0.85
N ARG A 246 15.07 15.05 0.91
CA ARG A 246 15.93 16.21 0.68
C ARG A 246 15.92 17.08 1.94
N PRO A 247 16.98 17.06 2.76
CA PRO A 247 17.08 17.96 3.91
C PRO A 247 17.01 19.42 3.44
N ALA A 248 16.13 20.22 4.04
CA ALA A 248 16.14 21.66 3.79
C ALA A 248 17.48 22.22 4.29
N ARG A 249 18.24 22.91 3.41
CA ARG A 249 19.41 23.68 3.86
C ARG A 249 18.87 24.78 4.78
N ARG A 250 19.23 24.74 6.07
CA ARG A 250 18.99 25.88 6.99
C ARG A 250 19.65 27.10 6.34
N GLY A 251 18.84 28.09 5.96
CA GLY A 251 19.33 29.33 5.38
C GLY A 251 20.36 29.95 6.31
N ARG A 252 21.51 30.35 5.75
CA ARG A 252 22.46 31.21 6.47
C ARG A 252 21.67 32.41 7.01
N LEU A 253 21.75 32.64 8.31
CA LEU A 253 21.32 33.90 8.91
C LEU A 253 22.08 35.01 8.19
N THR A 254 21.43 35.73 7.28
CA THR A 254 21.97 36.96 6.74
C THR A 254 22.01 37.94 7.89
N SER A 255 23.21 38.23 8.40
CA SER A 255 23.44 39.32 9.34
C SER A 255 22.82 40.61 8.78
N PRO A 256 22.12 41.41 9.59
CA PRO A 256 21.56 42.68 9.12
C PRO A 256 22.68 43.61 8.63
N PRO A 257 22.39 44.49 7.64
CA PRO A 257 23.39 45.43 7.13
C PRO A 257 23.85 46.34 8.27
N ALA A 258 25.16 46.45 8.43
CA ALA A 258 25.77 47.47 9.28
C ALA A 258 25.43 48.83 8.65
N TYR A 259 24.58 49.61 9.33
CA TYR A 259 24.43 51.01 9.00
C TYR A 259 25.75 51.71 9.31
N ALA A 260 26.38 52.25 8.27
CA ALA A 260 27.55 53.10 8.38
C ALA A 260 27.17 54.41 9.10
N SER A 261 27.92 54.73 10.15
CA SER A 261 27.96 56.03 10.83
C SER A 261 29.07 56.89 10.26
#